data_AF-L0A0F5-F1
#
_entry.id   AF-L0A0F5-F1
#
_cell.length_a   1.000
_cell.length_b   1.000
_cell.length_c   1.000
_cell.angle_alpha   90.00
_cell.angle_beta   90.00
_cell.angle_gamma   90.00
#
_symmetry.space_group_name_H-M   'P 1'
#
loop_
_entity.id
_entity.type
_entity.pdbx_description
1 polymer ?
#
loop_
_entity_poly.entity_id
_entity_poly.type
_entity_poly.pdbx_seq_one_letter_code
_entity_poly.pdbx_strand_id
1 'polypeptide(L)'
;MTEFPPWKSWGMLARYGGASMLCMLAIVQAMAFVPSMVHENDAIHSYVVVLLLLLLGMLIFVVCVRELVRFTVLSHPPLLIALWCLGTMLLPGLFALSDNTLLRLYLPLSAIVNNHQAVVGAAMLSCGLLLVMSVYLLGLRRKMLLAPPLTQGTRVRWDRFYGLYAATFLIGLGALVMFGTEFQDGGETSGGAQFVQQLLIAVSALRTLLFVIAVMMFVARRWSAAPLLVVALGEMFIVLAGGFKGPILSLGLTALLTAMIINQFLRIRRRLSRKLLASLAGLALVITVVIPVSERLRSGLVEGIYTPRAPASSLIDALRATWGTDIQESLKTAANKVAARQAPMVYAPALIYDRTPSRYEFQGYSKLLLIGAVYVPRAVWPSKPVLTEGRDFSIRYFDMPKNTTTSSAMTIFGEGYLMGGWWGVGVVSFLVGAGLAILYNRLISGASVIILLALIPTILNIESQAILMLISTINQIIVFVIFMPILIRNRKQNQFDEGGLSLRGVV
;
A
#
# COMPACT_ATOMS: atom_id res chain seq x y z
N MET A 1 -30.28 -10.75 -22.80
CA MET A 1 -28.85 -10.93 -22.44
C MET A 1 -28.41 -12.23 -23.08
N THR A 2 -27.60 -12.18 -24.13
CA THR A 2 -27.06 -13.39 -24.76
C THR A 2 -25.92 -13.92 -23.91
N GLU A 3 -26.10 -15.11 -23.35
CA GLU A 3 -25.05 -15.82 -22.63
C GLU A 3 -23.92 -16.15 -23.61
N PHE A 4 -22.82 -15.39 -23.55
CA PHE A 4 -21.63 -15.74 -24.29
C PHE A 4 -21.10 -17.08 -23.76
N PRO A 5 -20.83 -18.06 -24.64
CA PRO A 5 -20.31 -19.34 -24.20
C PRO A 5 -18.98 -19.15 -23.46
N PRO A 6 -18.84 -19.71 -22.24
CA PRO A 6 -17.72 -19.42 -21.35
C PRO A 6 -16.35 -19.74 -22.00
N TRP A 7 -16.28 -20.76 -22.86
CA TRP A 7 -15.02 -21.23 -23.47
C TRP A 7 -14.36 -20.25 -24.45
N LYS A 8 -15.12 -19.45 -25.23
CA LYS A 8 -14.52 -18.44 -26.13
C LYS A 8 -13.78 -17.32 -25.38
N SER A 9 -14.16 -17.06 -24.13
CA SER A 9 -13.57 -15.99 -23.32
C SER A 9 -12.22 -16.36 -22.68
N TRP A 10 -12.02 -17.64 -22.34
CA TRP A 10 -10.74 -18.13 -21.80
C TRP A 10 -9.62 -18.07 -22.83
N GLY A 11 -9.93 -18.39 -24.09
CA GLY A 11 -8.98 -18.28 -25.19
C GLY A 11 -8.45 -16.85 -25.38
N MET A 12 -9.31 -15.83 -25.24
CA MET A 12 -8.87 -14.43 -25.31
C MET A 12 -8.03 -14.01 -24.10
N LEU A 13 -8.48 -14.34 -22.89
CA LEU A 13 -7.79 -13.97 -21.65
C LEU A 13 -6.38 -14.58 -21.58
N ALA A 14 -6.25 -15.85 -21.94
CA ALA A 14 -4.97 -16.55 -22.04
C ALA A 14 -4.08 -15.97 -23.16
N ARG A 15 -4.66 -15.60 -24.31
CA ARG A 15 -3.91 -14.99 -25.42
C ARG A 15 -3.38 -13.60 -25.05
N TYR A 16 -4.22 -12.70 -24.52
CA TYR A 16 -3.82 -11.32 -24.26
C TYR A 16 -2.96 -11.17 -23.04
N GLY A 17 -3.35 -11.78 -21.91
CA GLY A 17 -2.51 -11.70 -20.73
C GLY A 17 -1.24 -12.56 -20.86
N GLY A 18 -1.30 -13.69 -21.58
CA GLY A 18 -0.11 -14.47 -21.92
C GLY A 18 0.84 -13.66 -22.80
N ALA A 19 0.33 -12.97 -23.83
CA ALA A 19 1.13 -12.07 -24.66
C ALA A 19 1.70 -10.90 -23.85
N SER A 20 0.93 -10.26 -22.97
CA SER A 20 1.45 -9.17 -22.13
C SER A 20 2.53 -9.67 -21.18
N MET A 21 2.35 -10.84 -20.57
CA MET A 21 3.35 -11.47 -19.70
C MET A 21 4.62 -11.82 -20.48
N LEU A 22 4.50 -12.41 -21.67
CA LEU A 22 5.64 -12.73 -22.54
C LEU A 22 6.38 -11.48 -23.00
N CYS A 23 5.65 -10.42 -23.38
CA CYS A 23 6.25 -9.14 -23.72
C CYS A 23 6.97 -8.51 -22.53
N MET A 24 6.40 -8.58 -21.32
CA MET A 24 7.08 -8.07 -20.12
C MET A 24 8.30 -8.90 -19.76
N LEU A 25 8.25 -10.23 -19.89
CA LEU A 25 9.42 -11.08 -19.70
C LEU A 25 10.50 -10.80 -20.73
N ALA A 26 10.12 -10.56 -21.98
CA ALA A 26 11.04 -10.15 -23.04
C ALA A 26 11.66 -8.77 -22.75
N ILE A 27 10.88 -7.83 -22.22
CA ILE A 27 11.40 -6.52 -21.76
C ILE A 27 12.39 -6.73 -20.61
N VAL A 28 12.05 -7.51 -19.59
CA VAL A 28 12.95 -7.80 -18.45
C VAL A 28 14.24 -8.48 -18.94
N GLN A 29 14.15 -9.42 -19.88
CA GLN A 29 15.31 -10.04 -20.51
C GLN A 29 16.14 -9.01 -21.29
N ALA A 30 15.51 -8.18 -22.12
CA ALA A 30 16.19 -7.12 -22.84
C ALA A 30 16.94 -6.18 -21.88
N MET A 31 16.31 -5.78 -20.77
CA MET A 31 16.93 -4.97 -19.71
C MET A 31 18.12 -5.67 -19.04
N ALA A 32 18.12 -7.00 -18.95
CA ALA A 32 19.27 -7.75 -18.45
C ALA A 32 20.47 -7.71 -19.43
N PHE A 33 20.22 -7.55 -20.73
CA PHE A 33 21.25 -7.42 -21.75
C PHE A 33 21.72 -5.99 -21.99
N VAL A 34 20.88 -4.97 -21.72
CA VAL A 34 21.24 -3.54 -21.91
C VAL A 34 22.60 -3.17 -21.27
N PRO A 35 22.93 -3.56 -20.03
CA PRO A 35 24.20 -3.19 -19.41
C PRO A 35 25.43 -3.69 -20.16
N SER A 36 25.31 -4.82 -20.88
CA SER A 36 26.39 -5.37 -21.71
C SER A 36 26.60 -4.63 -23.03
N MET A 37 25.63 -3.81 -23.45
CA MET A 37 25.70 -3.03 -24.70
C MET A 37 26.13 -1.58 -24.49
N VAL A 38 26.16 -1.08 -23.25
CA VAL A 38 26.50 0.32 -22.97
C VAL A 38 28.02 0.48 -22.91
N HIS A 39 28.65 0.83 -24.04
CA HIS A 39 29.93 1.54 -24.00
C HIS A 39 29.70 3.01 -23.59
N GLU A 40 30.68 3.62 -22.92
CA GLU A 40 30.55 4.93 -22.21
C GLU A 40 29.94 6.09 -23.02
N ASN A 41 29.95 6.03 -24.36
CA ASN A 41 29.37 7.06 -25.23
C ASN A 41 27.90 6.83 -25.67
N ASP A 42 27.31 5.65 -25.43
CA ASP A 42 25.96 5.28 -25.95
C ASP A 42 24.86 5.22 -24.88
N ALA A 43 25.08 5.86 -23.72
CA ALA A 43 24.10 5.89 -22.64
C ALA A 43 22.74 6.42 -23.12
N ILE A 44 22.73 7.44 -23.99
CA ILE A 44 21.50 8.02 -24.57
C ILE A 44 20.70 6.98 -25.36
N HIS A 45 21.36 6.18 -26.19
CA HIS A 45 20.69 5.15 -26.99
C HIS A 45 20.09 4.06 -26.11
N SER A 46 20.83 3.64 -25.09
CA SER A 46 20.35 2.66 -24.10
C SER A 46 19.11 3.18 -23.38
N TYR A 47 19.07 4.45 -22.97
CA TYR A 47 17.88 5.05 -22.36
C TYR A 47 16.68 5.11 -23.30
N VAL A 48 16.91 5.51 -24.56
CA VAL A 48 15.84 5.56 -25.56
C VAL A 48 15.25 4.16 -25.77
N VAL A 49 16.08 3.12 -25.84
CA VAL A 49 15.61 1.73 -25.95
C VAL A 49 14.82 1.31 -24.71
N VAL A 50 15.32 1.59 -23.50
CA VAL A 50 14.59 1.29 -22.25
C VAL A 50 13.23 1.98 -22.23
N LEU A 51 13.19 3.25 -22.61
CA LEU A 51 11.97 4.03 -22.65
C LEU A 51 10.98 3.49 -23.69
N LEU A 52 11.44 3.17 -24.90
CA LEU A 52 10.61 2.60 -25.95
C LEU A 52 10.04 1.25 -25.53
N LEU A 53 10.83 0.40 -24.87
CA LEU A 53 10.38 -0.88 -24.34
C LEU A 53 9.32 -0.70 -23.24
N LEU A 54 9.50 0.26 -22.34
CA LEU A 54 8.52 0.59 -21.31
C LEU A 54 7.21 1.12 -21.93
N LEU A 55 7.30 2.04 -22.89
CA LEU A 55 6.15 2.59 -23.61
C LEU A 55 5.41 1.50 -24.37
N LEU A 56 6.13 0.59 -25.03
CA LEU A 56 5.55 -0.56 -25.71
C LEU A 56 4.83 -1.48 -24.72
N GLY A 57 5.48 -1.82 -23.60
CA GLY A 57 4.86 -2.62 -22.53
C GLY A 57 3.59 -1.98 -21.99
N MET A 58 3.60 -0.66 -21.76
CA MET A 58 2.42 0.10 -21.35
C MET A 58 1.31 0.08 -22.41
N LEU A 59 1.65 0.26 -23.69
CA LEU A 59 0.68 0.24 -24.77
C LEU A 59 0.02 -1.13 -24.89
N ILE A 60 0.81 -2.21 -24.83
CA ILE A 60 0.31 -3.59 -24.83
C ILE A 60 -0.60 -3.82 -23.61
N PHE A 61 -0.18 -3.36 -22.43
CA PHE A 61 -0.99 -3.46 -21.21
C PHE A 61 -2.34 -2.74 -21.37
N VAL A 62 -2.34 -1.49 -21.86
CA VAL A 62 -3.55 -0.70 -22.09
C VAL A 62 -4.48 -1.38 -23.10
N VAL A 63 -3.93 -1.90 -24.21
CA VAL A 63 -4.71 -2.64 -25.21
C VAL A 63 -5.32 -3.91 -24.59
N CYS A 64 -4.53 -4.68 -23.85
CA CYS A 64 -5.01 -5.89 -23.17
C CYS A 64 -6.13 -5.55 -22.18
N VAL A 65 -5.98 -4.50 -21.38
CA VAL A 65 -7.00 -4.03 -20.43
C VAL A 65 -8.26 -3.59 -21.16
N ARG A 66 -8.13 -2.81 -22.24
CA ARG A 66 -9.27 -2.31 -23.03
C ARG A 66 -10.11 -3.46 -23.60
N GLU A 67 -9.45 -4.51 -24.11
CA GLU A 67 -10.13 -5.68 -24.67
C GLU A 67 -10.74 -6.57 -23.58
N LEU A 68 -10.04 -6.77 -22.46
CA LEU A 68 -10.55 -7.54 -21.32
C LEU A 68 -11.76 -6.87 -20.66
N VAL A 69 -11.68 -5.54 -20.56
CA VAL A 69 -12.59 -4.71 -19.79
C VAL A 69 -13.25 -3.75 -20.78
N ARG A 70 -14.32 -4.19 -21.45
CA ARG A 70 -15.24 -3.33 -22.24
C ARG A 70 -15.93 -2.22 -21.39
N PHE A 71 -15.38 -1.85 -20.24
CA PHE A 71 -15.82 -0.73 -19.41
C PHE A 71 -14.93 0.48 -19.63
N THR A 72 -15.46 1.65 -19.30
CA THR A 72 -14.69 2.88 -19.21
C THR A 72 -13.51 2.68 -18.25
N VAL A 73 -12.28 2.81 -18.78
CA VAL A 73 -10.96 2.73 -18.11
C VAL A 73 -10.98 3.36 -16.70
N LEU A 74 -11.65 4.50 -16.54
CA LEU A 74 -11.80 5.24 -15.28
C LEU A 74 -12.60 4.53 -14.17
N SER A 75 -13.23 3.39 -14.45
CA SER A 75 -14.07 2.67 -13.49
C SER A 75 -13.40 1.45 -12.88
N HIS A 76 -12.14 1.15 -13.22
CA HIS A 76 -11.43 0.00 -12.69
C HIS A 76 -10.34 0.45 -11.70
N PRO A 77 -10.53 0.33 -10.37
CA PRO A 77 -9.58 0.83 -9.39
C PRO A 77 -8.15 0.29 -9.56
N PRO A 78 -7.92 -1.01 -9.85
CA PRO A 78 -6.57 -1.52 -10.15
C PRO A 78 -5.88 -0.81 -11.32
N LEU A 79 -6.63 -0.39 -12.34
CA LEU A 79 -6.08 0.32 -13.50
C LEU A 79 -5.75 1.77 -13.15
N LEU A 80 -6.59 2.44 -12.37
CA LEU A 80 -6.29 3.77 -11.85
C LEU A 80 -5.06 3.76 -10.94
N ILE A 81 -4.93 2.71 -10.10
CA ILE A 81 -3.76 2.49 -9.26
C ILE A 81 -2.53 2.25 -10.14
N ALA A 82 -2.62 1.38 -11.15
CA ALA A 82 -1.53 1.14 -12.08
C ALA A 82 -1.11 2.41 -12.83
N LEU A 83 -2.06 3.17 -13.35
CA LEU A 83 -1.81 4.45 -14.03
C LEU A 83 -1.23 5.50 -13.07
N TRP A 84 -1.71 5.54 -11.83
CA TRP A 84 -1.17 6.43 -10.81
C TRP A 84 0.27 6.05 -10.47
N CYS A 85 0.54 4.78 -10.14
CA CYS A 85 1.88 4.29 -9.85
C CYS A 85 2.82 4.46 -11.05
N LEU A 86 2.36 4.18 -12.27
CA LEU A 86 3.13 4.44 -13.49
C LEU A 86 3.41 5.94 -13.62
N GLY A 87 2.39 6.79 -13.48
CA GLY A 87 2.57 8.24 -13.52
C GLY A 87 3.57 8.73 -12.47
N THR A 88 3.38 8.39 -11.20
CA THR A 88 4.23 8.88 -10.11
C THR A 88 5.63 8.29 -10.11
N MET A 89 5.84 7.08 -10.65
CA MET A 89 7.15 6.44 -10.72
C MET A 89 7.91 6.74 -12.02
N LEU A 90 7.21 6.86 -13.15
CA LEU A 90 7.83 7.22 -14.43
C LEU A 90 8.08 8.71 -14.54
N LEU A 91 7.22 9.59 -13.99
CA LEU A 91 7.43 11.04 -14.11
C LEU A 91 8.80 11.47 -13.58
N PRO A 92 9.25 11.06 -12.38
CA PRO A 92 10.60 11.39 -11.90
C PRO A 92 11.71 10.87 -12.82
N GLY A 93 11.58 9.64 -13.34
CA GLY A 93 12.55 9.05 -14.28
C GLY A 93 12.55 9.72 -15.65
N LEU A 94 11.39 10.17 -16.13
CA LEU A 94 11.22 10.92 -17.37
C LEU A 94 11.79 12.34 -17.25
N PHE A 95 11.51 13.01 -16.13
CA PHE A 95 12.06 14.34 -15.86
C PHE A 95 13.56 14.31 -15.65
N ALA A 96 14.12 13.21 -15.15
CA ALA A 96 15.57 13.00 -15.09
C ALA A 96 16.25 13.06 -16.45
N LEU A 97 15.54 12.77 -17.54
CA LEU A 97 16.07 12.82 -18.90
C LEU A 97 16.05 14.23 -19.50
N SER A 98 15.13 15.11 -19.07
CA SER A 98 14.89 16.39 -19.74
C SER A 98 15.50 17.60 -19.03
N ASP A 99 15.56 17.61 -17.69
CA ASP A 99 16.05 18.78 -16.94
C ASP A 99 16.51 18.42 -15.52
N ASN A 100 17.78 18.70 -15.22
CA ASN A 100 18.36 18.56 -13.89
C ASN A 100 17.68 19.45 -12.83
N THR A 101 16.94 20.48 -13.22
CA THR A 101 16.25 21.40 -12.31
C THR A 101 15.03 20.74 -11.66
N LEU A 102 14.24 19.99 -12.42
CA LEU A 102 13.15 19.17 -11.89
C LEU A 102 13.68 17.97 -11.12
N LEU A 103 14.80 17.40 -11.59
CA LEU A 103 15.54 16.40 -10.84
C LEU A 103 15.92 16.97 -9.46
N ARG A 104 16.54 18.15 -9.37
CA ARG A 104 16.91 18.82 -8.10
C ARG A 104 15.71 19.12 -7.19
N LEU A 105 14.54 19.40 -7.76
CA LEU A 105 13.28 19.57 -7.03
C LEU A 105 12.75 18.26 -6.42
N TYR A 106 12.86 17.15 -7.16
CA TYR A 106 12.52 15.82 -6.66
C TYR A 106 13.62 15.23 -5.77
N LEU A 107 14.86 15.66 -5.98
CA LEU A 107 16.06 14.96 -5.59
C LEU A 107 17.13 15.94 -5.08
N PRO A 108 17.03 16.39 -3.82
CA PRO A 108 18.18 16.96 -3.11
C PRO A 108 19.34 15.95 -2.95
N LEU A 109 19.13 14.69 -3.35
CA LEU A 109 20.07 13.56 -3.30
C LEU A 109 20.74 13.26 -4.65
N SER A 110 20.70 14.18 -5.64
CA SER A 110 21.47 14.04 -6.89
C SER A 110 22.98 13.84 -6.67
N ALA A 111 23.48 14.12 -5.45
CA ALA A 111 24.83 13.78 -5.02
C ALA A 111 25.09 12.26 -4.86
N ILE A 112 24.04 11.45 -4.67
CA ILE A 112 24.17 10.02 -4.35
C ILE A 112 23.98 9.12 -5.57
N VAL A 113 23.10 9.50 -6.50
CA VAL A 113 22.70 8.64 -7.62
C VAL A 113 22.85 9.41 -8.93
N ASN A 114 23.61 8.85 -9.87
CA ASN A 114 23.76 9.44 -11.20
C ASN A 114 22.50 9.22 -12.07
N ASN A 115 22.37 9.98 -13.16
CA ASN A 115 21.18 9.89 -14.03
C ASN A 115 20.96 8.47 -14.57
N HIS A 116 22.04 7.73 -14.84
CA HIS A 116 21.97 6.34 -15.30
C HIS A 116 21.26 5.43 -14.31
N GLN A 117 21.76 5.42 -13.08
CA GLN A 117 21.22 4.61 -12.00
C GLN A 117 19.75 4.97 -11.73
N ALA A 118 19.39 6.26 -11.75
CA ALA A 118 18.02 6.70 -11.58
C ALA A 118 17.08 6.14 -12.68
N VAL A 119 17.52 6.15 -13.95
CA VAL A 119 16.74 5.54 -15.05
C VAL A 119 16.60 4.04 -14.87
N VAL A 120 17.66 3.34 -14.48
CA VAL A 120 17.60 1.88 -14.22
C VAL A 120 16.65 1.57 -13.06
N GLY A 121 16.70 2.34 -11.97
CA GLY A 121 15.78 2.22 -10.84
C GLY A 121 14.32 2.43 -11.26
N ALA A 122 14.05 3.47 -12.07
CA ALA A 122 12.72 3.73 -12.61
C ALA A 122 12.23 2.62 -13.55
N ALA A 123 13.12 2.08 -14.39
CA ALA A 123 12.83 0.95 -15.27
C ALA A 123 12.50 -0.30 -14.46
N MET A 124 13.27 -0.58 -13.40
CA MET A 124 13.05 -1.71 -12.51
C MET A 124 11.66 -1.65 -11.85
N LEU A 125 11.30 -0.50 -11.29
CA LEU A 125 9.97 -0.27 -10.71
C LEU A 125 8.86 -0.46 -11.76
N SER A 126 9.02 0.14 -12.94
CA SER A 126 7.99 0.17 -13.98
C SER A 126 7.76 -1.22 -14.57
N CYS A 127 8.82 -1.94 -14.93
CA CYS A 127 8.75 -3.31 -15.42
C CYS A 127 8.14 -4.25 -14.37
N GLY A 128 8.60 -4.15 -13.12
CA GLY A 128 8.08 -4.97 -12.03
C GLY A 128 6.59 -4.73 -11.80
N LEU A 129 6.17 -3.47 -11.71
CA LEU A 129 4.76 -3.10 -11.52
C LEU A 129 3.88 -3.54 -12.70
N LEU A 130 4.34 -3.34 -13.94
CA LEU A 130 3.61 -3.78 -15.13
C LEU A 130 3.44 -5.30 -15.16
N LEU A 131 4.46 -6.04 -14.72
CA LEU A 131 4.37 -7.50 -14.59
C LEU A 131 3.40 -7.91 -13.47
N VAL A 132 3.47 -7.28 -12.28
CA VAL A 132 2.50 -7.48 -11.19
C VAL A 132 1.07 -7.31 -11.72
N MET A 133 0.81 -6.21 -12.44
CA MET A 133 -0.51 -5.90 -12.96
C MET A 133 -0.94 -6.87 -14.06
N SER A 134 -0.03 -7.27 -14.95
CA SER A 134 -0.30 -8.25 -16.00
C SER A 134 -0.72 -9.61 -15.41
N VAL A 135 0.03 -10.10 -14.43
CA VAL A 135 -0.26 -11.37 -13.73
C VAL A 135 -1.55 -11.25 -12.91
N TYR A 136 -1.76 -10.11 -12.24
CA TYR A 136 -2.99 -9.83 -11.52
C TYR A 136 -4.21 -9.94 -12.44
N LEU A 137 -4.20 -9.24 -13.58
CA LEU A 137 -5.30 -9.23 -14.55
C LEU A 137 -5.53 -10.60 -15.19
N LEU A 138 -4.45 -11.33 -15.49
CA LEU A 138 -4.52 -12.72 -15.96
C LEU A 138 -5.24 -13.63 -14.95
N GLY A 139 -4.95 -13.44 -13.67
CA GLY A 139 -5.53 -14.23 -12.60
C GLY A 139 -6.98 -13.86 -12.28
N LEU A 140 -7.48 -12.69 -12.73
CA LEU A 140 -8.87 -12.28 -12.48
C LEU A 140 -9.85 -13.21 -13.20
N ARG A 141 -10.63 -13.97 -12.42
CA ARG A 141 -11.74 -14.74 -12.97
C ARG A 141 -12.92 -13.81 -13.24
N ARG A 142 -13.67 -14.05 -14.32
CA ARG A 142 -14.86 -13.28 -14.76
C ARG A 142 -16.00 -13.16 -13.71
N LYS A 143 -15.87 -13.77 -12.53
CA LYS A 143 -16.82 -13.67 -11.39
C LYS A 143 -17.12 -12.22 -10.97
N MET A 144 -16.28 -11.26 -11.39
CA MET A 144 -16.52 -9.82 -11.29
C MET A 144 -17.92 -9.37 -11.73
N LEU A 145 -18.51 -10.01 -12.75
CA LEU A 145 -19.79 -9.57 -13.33
C LEU A 145 -21.02 -9.98 -12.52
N LEU A 146 -20.88 -10.91 -11.58
CA LEU A 146 -21.99 -11.53 -10.86
C LEU A 146 -21.86 -11.39 -9.33
N ALA A 147 -20.94 -10.56 -8.84
CA ALA A 147 -20.78 -10.37 -7.41
C ALA A 147 -22.14 -9.97 -6.80
N PRO A 148 -22.70 -10.77 -5.87
CA PRO A 148 -23.99 -10.49 -5.29
C PRO A 148 -23.95 -9.13 -4.58
N PRO A 149 -25.06 -8.39 -4.54
CA PRO A 149 -25.11 -7.10 -3.88
C PRO A 149 -24.59 -7.24 -2.45
N LEU A 150 -23.47 -6.57 -2.17
CA LEU A 150 -22.70 -6.57 -0.91
C LEU A 150 -23.54 -6.33 0.35
N THR A 151 -24.78 -5.87 0.17
CA THR A 151 -25.67 -5.32 1.17
C THR A 151 -26.88 -6.19 1.49
N GLN A 152 -27.18 -7.25 0.70
CA GLN A 152 -28.34 -8.10 0.98
C GLN A 152 -28.03 -9.12 2.08
N GLY A 153 -27.99 -8.67 3.33
CA GLY A 153 -28.03 -9.54 4.52
C GLY A 153 -26.93 -9.34 5.55
N THR A 154 -25.86 -8.59 5.24
CA THR A 154 -24.83 -8.23 6.21
C THR A 154 -25.33 -7.11 7.13
N ARG A 155 -25.47 -7.43 8.42
CA ARG A 155 -25.74 -6.45 9.50
C ARG A 155 -24.51 -6.35 10.39
N VAL A 156 -24.03 -5.13 10.59
CA VAL A 156 -22.97 -4.83 11.56
C VAL A 156 -23.58 -4.83 12.95
N ARG A 157 -22.91 -5.46 13.91
CA ARG A 157 -23.29 -5.44 15.32
C ARG A 157 -22.77 -4.18 15.98
N TRP A 158 -23.66 -3.21 16.20
CA TRP A 158 -23.28 -1.85 16.61
C TRP A 158 -22.64 -1.79 17.99
N ASP A 159 -23.21 -2.51 18.95
CA ASP A 159 -22.68 -2.73 20.29
C ASP A 159 -21.20 -3.14 20.23
N ARG A 160 -20.89 -4.12 19.38
CA ARG A 160 -19.55 -4.65 19.22
C ARG A 160 -18.64 -3.71 18.45
N PHE A 161 -19.15 -3.04 17.41
CA PHE A 161 -18.35 -2.10 16.63
C PHE A 161 -17.83 -0.96 17.50
N TYR A 162 -18.72 -0.28 18.25
CA TYR A 162 -18.34 0.84 19.10
C TYR A 162 -17.47 0.39 20.27
N GLY A 163 -17.80 -0.73 20.91
CA GLY A 163 -16.98 -1.28 22.00
C GLY A 163 -15.56 -1.62 21.54
N LEU A 164 -15.42 -2.27 20.37
CA LEU A 164 -14.12 -2.65 19.83
C LEU A 164 -13.32 -1.44 19.35
N TYR A 165 -13.96 -0.47 18.71
CA TYR A 165 -13.32 0.78 18.31
C TYR A 165 -12.83 1.57 19.53
N ALA A 166 -13.67 1.75 20.55
CA ALA A 166 -13.28 2.44 21.78
C ALA A 166 -12.11 1.72 22.48
N ALA A 167 -12.17 0.40 22.61
CA ALA A 167 -11.08 -0.38 23.21
C ALA A 167 -9.77 -0.24 22.43
N THR A 168 -9.80 -0.40 21.11
CA THR A 168 -8.59 -0.26 20.27
C THR A 168 -8.05 1.16 20.22
N PHE A 169 -8.92 2.17 20.26
CA PHE A 169 -8.54 3.57 20.37
C PHE A 169 -7.86 3.87 21.71
N LEU A 170 -8.42 3.39 22.84
CA LEU A 170 -7.83 3.55 24.16
C LEU A 170 -6.48 2.84 24.30
N ILE A 171 -6.33 1.64 23.71
CA ILE A 171 -5.03 0.95 23.65
C ILE A 171 -4.03 1.78 22.84
N GLY A 172 -4.43 2.31 21.69
CA GLY A 172 -3.60 3.19 20.88
C GLY A 172 -3.19 4.47 21.61
N LEU A 173 -4.11 5.08 22.37
CA LEU A 173 -3.85 6.25 23.19
C LEU A 173 -2.89 5.93 24.35
N GLY A 174 -3.11 4.83 25.06
CA GLY A 174 -2.23 4.40 26.15
C GLY A 174 -0.82 4.12 25.65
N ALA A 175 -0.70 3.50 24.47
CA ALA A 175 0.59 3.26 23.87
C ALA A 175 1.27 4.53 23.34
N LEU A 176 0.51 5.47 22.80
CA LEU A 176 1.02 6.80 22.46
C LEU A 176 1.55 7.54 23.71
N VAL A 177 0.88 7.43 24.85
CA VAL A 177 1.35 8.03 26.12
C VAL A 177 2.60 7.31 26.64
N MET A 178 2.64 5.98 26.57
CA MET A 178 3.77 5.19 27.08
C MET A 178 5.04 5.33 26.22
N PHE A 179 4.89 5.29 24.89
CA PHE A 179 6.00 5.25 23.94
C PHE A 179 6.24 6.57 23.21
N GLY A 180 5.37 7.57 23.41
CA GLY A 180 5.46 8.86 22.71
C GLY A 180 5.43 8.70 21.19
N THR A 181 6.23 9.48 20.47
CA THR A 181 6.37 9.37 19.02
C THR A 181 7.22 8.16 18.58
N GLU A 182 7.94 7.51 19.49
CA GLU A 182 8.65 6.25 19.18
C GLU A 182 7.69 5.07 19.02
N PHE A 183 6.41 5.25 19.38
CA PHE A 183 5.31 4.28 19.26
C PHE A 183 5.24 3.59 17.88
N GLN A 184 5.65 4.27 16.81
CA GLN A 184 5.58 3.74 15.44
C GLN A 184 6.94 3.40 14.82
N ASP A 185 8.06 3.91 15.34
CA ASP A 185 9.40 3.59 14.83
C ASP A 185 9.88 2.20 15.28
N GLY A 186 9.14 1.55 16.18
CA GLY A 186 9.36 0.15 16.49
C GLY A 186 10.77 -0.14 16.98
N GLY A 187 11.35 0.84 17.69
CA GLY A 187 12.72 0.81 18.16
C GLY A 187 13.04 -0.54 18.78
N GLU A 188 14.30 -0.95 18.65
CA GLU A 188 14.93 -2.16 19.22
C GLU A 188 14.86 -2.17 20.75
N THR A 189 13.67 -1.99 21.29
CA THR A 189 13.34 -1.99 22.69
C THR A 189 13.54 -3.43 23.15
N SER A 190 14.60 -3.60 23.93
CA SER A 190 15.10 -4.86 24.43
C SER A 190 13.99 -5.69 25.09
N GLY A 191 13.79 -6.92 24.60
CA GLY A 191 13.19 -8.06 25.30
C GLY A 191 11.68 -8.03 25.58
N GLY A 192 11.19 -7.02 26.31
CA GLY A 192 9.82 -7.00 26.83
C GLY A 192 8.79 -6.26 25.96
N ALA A 193 9.21 -5.18 25.30
CA ALA A 193 8.29 -4.31 24.55
C ALA A 193 7.88 -4.88 23.18
N GLN A 194 8.59 -5.88 22.66
CA GLN A 194 8.30 -6.48 21.35
C GLN A 194 6.94 -7.19 21.30
N PHE A 195 6.52 -7.85 22.38
CA PHE A 195 5.17 -8.44 22.45
C PHE A 195 4.10 -7.34 22.39
N VAL A 196 4.31 -6.27 23.14
CA VAL A 196 3.41 -5.10 23.13
C VAL A 196 3.36 -4.50 21.73
N GLN A 197 4.49 -4.34 21.05
CA GLN A 197 4.54 -3.84 19.68
C GLN A 197 3.76 -4.73 18.69
N GLN A 198 3.88 -6.06 18.78
CA GLN A 198 3.09 -6.98 17.94
C GLN A 198 1.59 -6.83 18.18
N LEU A 199 1.17 -6.70 19.45
CA LEU A 199 -0.21 -6.42 19.81
C LEU A 199 -0.68 -5.08 19.23
N LEU A 200 0.15 -4.04 19.29
CA LEU A 200 -0.16 -2.72 18.75
C LEU A 200 -0.30 -2.73 17.22
N ILE A 201 0.50 -3.52 16.51
CA ILE A 201 0.35 -3.74 15.06
C ILE A 201 -1.01 -4.38 14.77
N ALA A 202 -1.41 -5.40 15.54
CA ALA A 202 -2.71 -6.06 15.37
C ALA A 202 -3.88 -5.10 15.69
N VAL A 203 -3.75 -4.28 16.75
CA VAL A 203 -4.72 -3.24 17.13
C VAL A 203 -4.84 -2.19 16.02
N SER A 204 -3.72 -1.75 15.45
CA SER A 204 -3.71 -0.80 14.32
C SER A 204 -4.41 -1.38 13.09
N ALA A 205 -4.13 -2.65 12.73
CA ALA A 205 -4.81 -3.33 11.64
C ALA A 205 -6.33 -3.37 11.89
N LEU A 206 -6.76 -3.76 13.09
CA LEU A 206 -8.17 -3.84 13.46
C LEU A 206 -8.87 -2.47 13.35
N ARG A 207 -8.19 -1.38 13.73
CA ARG A 207 -8.72 -0.01 13.53
C ARG A 207 -8.90 0.34 12.06
N THR A 208 -7.97 -0.05 11.18
CA THR A 208 -8.15 0.09 9.72
C THR A 208 -9.38 -0.65 9.22
N LEU A 209 -9.62 -1.89 9.69
CA LEU A 209 -10.83 -2.64 9.36
C LEU A 209 -12.11 -1.93 9.82
N LEU A 210 -12.13 -1.43 11.07
CA LEU A 210 -13.25 -0.68 11.62
C LEU A 210 -13.51 0.61 10.85
N PHE A 211 -12.46 1.33 10.45
CA PHE A 211 -12.56 2.52 9.61
C PHE A 211 -13.18 2.21 8.24
N VAL A 212 -12.73 1.14 7.57
CA VAL A 212 -13.33 0.70 6.29
C VAL A 212 -14.80 0.36 6.45
N ILE A 213 -15.18 -0.32 7.52
CA ILE A 213 -16.60 -0.61 7.82
C ILE A 213 -17.39 0.69 8.00
N ALA A 214 -16.85 1.67 8.74
CA ALA A 214 -17.49 2.97 8.95
C ALA A 214 -17.72 3.72 7.62
N VAL A 215 -16.70 3.79 6.77
CA VAL A 215 -16.81 4.40 5.43
C VAL A 215 -17.85 3.66 4.61
N MET A 216 -17.83 2.33 4.64
CA MET A 216 -18.78 1.51 3.89
C MET A 216 -20.23 1.78 4.31
N MET A 217 -20.50 1.83 5.61
CA MET A 217 -21.85 2.06 6.13
C MET A 217 -22.35 3.48 5.82
N PHE A 218 -21.46 4.47 5.84
CA PHE A 218 -21.77 5.84 5.42
C PHE A 218 -22.11 5.89 3.92
N VAL A 219 -21.28 5.32 3.05
CA VAL A 219 -21.48 5.33 1.59
C VAL A 219 -22.75 4.55 1.20
N ALA A 220 -23.03 3.45 1.88
CA ALA A 220 -24.26 2.67 1.74
C ALA A 220 -25.51 3.37 2.31
N ARG A 221 -25.38 4.60 2.85
CA ARG A 221 -26.43 5.40 3.49
C ARG A 221 -27.13 4.69 4.65
N ARG A 222 -26.40 3.81 5.33
CA ARG A 222 -26.88 3.14 6.56
C ARG A 222 -26.52 3.92 7.81
N TRP A 223 -25.58 4.87 7.69
CA TRP A 223 -25.13 5.76 8.76
C TRP A 223 -25.28 7.23 8.39
N SER A 224 -25.53 8.05 9.41
CA SER A 224 -25.30 9.49 9.34
C SER A 224 -23.79 9.78 9.26
N ALA A 225 -23.41 11.03 8.98
CA ALA A 225 -22.00 11.40 8.93
C ALA A 225 -21.29 11.33 10.30
N ALA A 226 -22.04 11.39 11.40
CA ALA A 226 -21.47 11.54 12.74
C ALA A 226 -20.57 10.36 13.19
N PRO A 227 -20.97 9.08 13.08
CA PRO A 227 -20.09 7.97 13.46
C PRO A 227 -18.81 7.91 12.63
N LEU A 228 -18.91 8.15 11.32
CA LEU A 228 -17.73 8.22 10.46
C LEU A 228 -16.80 9.35 10.89
N LEU A 229 -17.35 10.52 11.23
CA LEU A 229 -16.58 11.66 11.68
C LEU A 229 -15.87 11.38 13.01
N VAL A 230 -16.54 10.73 13.97
CA VAL A 230 -15.92 10.30 15.24
C VAL A 230 -14.76 9.34 14.99
N VAL A 231 -14.96 8.32 14.16
CA VAL A 231 -13.89 7.35 13.82
C VAL A 231 -12.76 8.07 13.09
N ALA A 232 -13.06 8.88 12.07
CA ALA A 232 -12.06 9.60 11.31
C ALA A 232 -11.24 10.57 12.18
N LEU A 233 -11.87 11.33 13.07
CA LEU A 233 -11.18 12.23 13.98
C LEU A 233 -10.31 11.47 14.99
N GLY A 234 -10.78 10.33 15.51
CA GLY A 234 -9.97 9.49 16.39
C GLY A 234 -8.75 8.90 15.69
N GLU A 235 -8.92 8.39 14.46
CA GLU A 235 -7.81 7.93 13.63
C GLU A 235 -6.82 9.06 13.34
N MET A 236 -7.31 10.22 12.89
CA MET A 236 -6.49 11.40 12.62
C MET A 236 -5.72 11.86 13.86
N PHE A 237 -6.34 11.86 15.04
CA PHE A 237 -5.69 12.22 16.29
C PHE A 237 -4.50 11.30 16.61
N ILE A 238 -4.70 9.98 16.59
CA ILE A 238 -3.62 9.02 16.90
C ILE A 238 -2.48 9.15 15.88
N VAL A 239 -2.79 9.31 14.61
CA VAL A 239 -1.77 9.43 13.56
C VAL A 239 -0.98 10.73 13.69
N LEU A 240 -1.67 11.87 13.91
CA LEU A 240 -1.06 13.17 14.10
C LEU A 240 -0.18 13.21 15.33
N ALA A 241 -0.70 12.72 16.45
CA ALA A 241 0.03 12.71 17.71
C ALA A 241 1.22 11.75 17.69
N GLY A 242 1.16 10.69 16.88
CA GLY A 242 2.32 9.85 16.58
C GLY A 242 3.39 10.55 15.75
N GLY A 243 3.07 11.64 15.05
CA GLY A 243 4.02 12.38 14.20
C GLY A 243 4.28 11.72 12.83
N PHE A 244 3.48 10.72 12.44
CA PHE A 244 3.68 9.98 11.19
C PHE A 244 2.70 10.40 10.10
N LYS A 245 3.24 10.61 8.90
CA LYS A 245 2.48 11.12 7.74
C LYS A 245 1.90 10.01 6.87
N GLY A 246 2.58 8.86 6.81
CA GLY A 246 2.17 7.72 5.98
C GLY A 246 0.74 7.26 6.27
N PRO A 247 0.34 7.07 7.54
CA PRO A 247 -1.01 6.62 7.85
C PRO A 247 -2.11 7.63 7.43
N ILE A 248 -1.83 8.93 7.40
CA ILE A 248 -2.79 9.98 6.99
C ILE A 248 -3.19 9.80 5.52
N LEU A 249 -2.18 9.66 4.67
CA LEU A 249 -2.39 9.39 3.24
C LEU A 249 -3.13 8.06 3.05
N SER A 250 -2.75 7.03 3.82
CA SER A 250 -3.38 5.73 3.73
C SER A 250 -4.87 5.75 4.13
N LEU A 251 -5.25 6.51 5.17
CA LEU A 251 -6.63 6.65 5.62
C LEU A 251 -7.48 7.35 4.55
N GLY A 252 -7.00 8.48 4.04
CA GLY A 252 -7.68 9.22 2.97
C GLY A 252 -7.88 8.39 1.70
N LEU A 253 -6.81 7.70 1.28
CA LEU A 253 -6.83 6.84 0.10
C LEU A 253 -7.77 5.63 0.30
N THR A 254 -7.76 5.02 1.49
CA THR A 254 -8.66 3.92 1.83
C THR A 254 -10.10 4.35 1.82
N ALA A 255 -10.42 5.53 2.39
CA ALA A 255 -11.77 6.07 2.37
C ALA A 255 -12.25 6.33 0.94
N LEU A 256 -11.41 6.95 0.11
CA LEU A 256 -11.69 7.23 -1.30
C LEU A 256 -11.95 5.93 -2.09
N LEU A 257 -11.02 4.97 -2.02
CA LEU A 257 -11.12 3.71 -2.77
C LEU A 257 -12.31 2.86 -2.30
N THR A 258 -12.55 2.82 -0.99
CA THR A 258 -13.73 2.17 -0.41
C THR A 258 -15.01 2.80 -0.97
N ALA A 259 -15.11 4.12 -0.95
CA ALA A 259 -16.27 4.83 -1.48
C ALA A 259 -16.47 4.60 -2.99
N MET A 260 -15.39 4.61 -3.78
CA MET A 260 -15.43 4.33 -5.22
C MET A 260 -15.93 2.91 -5.51
N ILE A 261 -15.33 1.91 -4.84
CA ILE A 261 -15.64 0.49 -5.04
C ILE A 261 -17.10 0.22 -4.66
N ILE A 262 -17.55 0.68 -3.49
CA ILE A 262 -18.94 0.47 -3.05
C ILE A 262 -19.91 1.17 -3.98
N ASN A 263 -19.63 2.40 -4.40
CA ASN A 263 -20.52 3.13 -5.29
C ASN A 263 -20.64 2.45 -6.66
N GLN A 264 -19.54 1.89 -7.17
CA GLN A 264 -19.54 1.04 -8.36
C GLN A 264 -20.46 -0.19 -8.18
N PHE A 265 -20.39 -0.88 -7.04
CA PHE A 265 -21.26 -2.01 -6.73
C PHE A 265 -22.73 -1.62 -6.59
N LEU A 266 -23.02 -0.45 -6.01
CA LEU A 266 -24.39 0.05 -5.83
C LEU A 266 -25.00 0.63 -7.12
N ARG A 267 -24.27 0.65 -8.24
CA ARG A 267 -24.70 1.17 -9.56
C ARG A 267 -25.26 2.61 -9.51
N ILE A 268 -24.86 3.44 -8.55
CA ILE A 268 -25.33 4.85 -8.47
C ILE A 268 -24.49 5.71 -9.45
N ARG A 269 -24.62 5.42 -10.75
CA ARG A 269 -23.71 5.85 -11.81
C ARG A 269 -23.66 7.37 -12.09
N ARG A 270 -24.68 8.16 -11.75
CA ARG A 270 -24.80 9.56 -12.23
C ARG A 270 -24.39 10.67 -11.26
N ARG A 271 -24.12 10.38 -9.98
CA ARG A 271 -23.69 11.41 -8.98
C ARG A 271 -22.26 11.22 -8.45
N LEU A 272 -21.52 10.26 -9.00
CA LEU A 272 -20.19 9.89 -8.52
C LEU A 272 -19.16 11.01 -8.71
N SER A 273 -19.18 11.74 -9.83
CA SER A 273 -18.16 12.75 -10.15
C SER A 273 -18.11 13.89 -9.12
N ARG A 274 -19.26 14.45 -8.73
CA ARG A 274 -19.30 15.57 -7.76
C ARG A 274 -18.88 15.14 -6.36
N LYS A 275 -19.31 13.96 -5.91
CA LYS A 275 -18.94 13.45 -4.58
C LYS A 275 -17.47 13.04 -4.51
N LEU A 276 -16.96 12.44 -5.58
CA LEU A 276 -15.54 12.10 -5.70
C LEU A 276 -14.68 13.37 -5.67
N LEU A 277 -15.02 14.38 -6.48
CA LEU A 277 -14.33 15.66 -6.48
C LEU A 277 -14.37 16.33 -5.11
N ALA A 278 -15.53 16.33 -4.44
CA ALA A 278 -15.65 16.85 -3.09
C ALA A 278 -14.79 16.06 -2.07
N SER A 279 -14.73 14.73 -2.18
CA SER A 279 -13.88 13.91 -1.31
C SER A 279 -12.38 14.10 -1.57
N LEU A 280 -11.99 14.27 -2.84
CA LEU A 280 -10.60 14.56 -3.23
C LEU A 280 -10.19 15.97 -2.76
N ALA A 281 -11.07 16.96 -2.91
CA ALA A 281 -10.85 18.30 -2.39
C ALA A 281 -10.76 18.31 -0.86
N GLY A 282 -11.63 17.57 -0.18
CA GLY A 282 -11.56 17.38 1.27
C GLY A 282 -10.27 16.69 1.71
N LEU A 283 -9.83 15.65 1.00
CA LEU A 283 -8.55 15.00 1.27
C LEU A 283 -7.37 15.95 1.05
N ALA A 284 -7.36 16.69 -0.06
CA ALA A 284 -6.34 17.68 -0.33
C ALA A 284 -6.28 18.75 0.78
N LEU A 285 -7.44 19.24 1.23
CA LEU A 285 -7.54 20.19 2.33
C LEU A 285 -7.01 19.61 3.65
N VAL A 286 -7.34 18.36 3.95
CA VAL A 286 -6.79 17.67 5.13
C VAL A 286 -5.28 17.57 5.01
N ILE A 287 -4.75 17.15 3.86
CA ILE A 287 -3.31 17.04 3.61
C ILE A 287 -2.61 18.39 3.80
N THR A 288 -3.16 19.48 3.27
CA THR A 288 -2.55 20.82 3.37
C THR A 288 -2.51 21.35 4.79
N VAL A 289 -3.52 21.05 5.62
CA VAL A 289 -3.55 21.49 7.02
C VAL A 289 -2.68 20.58 7.90
N VAL A 290 -2.70 19.28 7.65
CA VAL A 290 -2.20 18.28 8.59
C VAL A 290 -0.71 18.01 8.42
N ILE A 291 -0.18 18.07 7.19
CA ILE A 291 1.26 17.84 6.95
C ILE A 291 2.14 18.90 7.65
N PRO A 292 1.84 20.21 7.58
CA PRO A 292 2.62 21.23 8.29
C PRO A 292 2.63 21.01 9.80
N VAL A 293 1.47 20.71 10.39
CA VAL A 293 1.34 20.42 11.83
C VAL A 293 2.22 19.24 12.24
N SER A 294 2.15 18.14 11.48
CA SER A 294 2.98 16.96 11.71
C SER A 294 4.47 17.26 11.55
N GLU A 295 4.86 18.10 10.59
CA GLU A 295 6.26 18.52 10.41
C GLU A 295 6.74 19.36 11.59
N ARG A 296 5.94 20.36 12.02
CA ARG A 296 6.29 21.22 13.14
C ARG A 296 6.41 20.43 14.43
N LEU A 297 5.47 19.51 14.68
CA LEU A 297 5.52 18.59 15.82
C LEU A 297 6.81 17.78 15.79
N ARG A 298 7.17 17.20 14.63
CA ARG A 298 8.39 16.40 14.49
C ARG A 298 9.66 17.23 14.67
N SER A 299 9.74 18.42 14.07
CA SER A 299 10.91 19.29 14.21
C SER A 299 11.08 19.75 15.66
N GLY A 300 9.98 20.14 16.32
CA GLY A 300 10.03 20.55 17.72
C GLY A 300 10.39 19.40 18.67
N LEU A 301 10.07 18.15 18.35
CA LEU A 301 10.54 16.99 19.12
C LEU A 301 12.06 16.78 18.95
N VAL A 302 12.58 16.93 17.73
CA VAL A 302 14.03 16.84 17.45
C VAL A 302 14.80 17.98 18.12
N GLU A 303 14.22 19.18 18.11
CA GLU A 303 14.76 20.39 18.76
C GLU A 303 14.62 20.37 20.29
N GLY A 304 13.93 19.38 20.87
CA GLY A 304 13.66 19.30 22.31
C GLY A 304 12.64 20.32 22.83
N ILE A 305 11.93 21.00 21.95
CA ILE A 305 10.84 21.96 22.28
C ILE A 305 9.62 21.21 22.82
N TYR A 306 9.33 20.04 22.27
CA TYR A 306 8.18 19.21 22.65
C TYR A 306 8.63 17.98 23.43
N THR A 307 7.78 17.52 24.35
CA THR A 307 8.05 16.31 25.12
C THR A 307 7.28 15.12 24.51
N PRO A 308 7.96 14.00 24.19
CA PRO A 308 7.29 12.82 23.63
C PRO A 308 6.14 12.29 24.50
N ARG A 309 6.21 12.50 25.83
CA ARG A 309 5.23 12.06 26.81
C ARG A 309 4.02 12.98 26.98
N ALA A 310 4.01 14.16 26.37
CA ALA A 310 2.87 15.08 26.37
C ALA A 310 2.36 15.32 24.93
N PRO A 311 1.84 14.26 24.26
CA PRO A 311 1.50 14.34 22.83
C PRO A 311 0.36 15.33 22.56
N ALA A 312 -0.59 15.49 23.48
CA ALA A 312 -1.73 16.37 23.30
C ALA A 312 -1.35 17.86 23.34
N SER A 313 -0.57 18.29 24.34
CA SER A 313 -0.09 19.67 24.41
C SER A 313 0.86 19.99 23.25
N SER A 314 1.79 19.08 22.95
CA SER A 314 2.70 19.24 21.82
C SER A 314 1.96 19.39 20.49
N LEU A 315 0.87 18.64 20.29
CA LEU A 315 0.02 18.78 19.11
C LEU A 315 -0.72 20.12 19.08
N ILE A 316 -1.24 20.59 20.21
CA ILE A 316 -1.90 21.91 20.31
C ILE A 316 -0.92 23.03 19.99
N ASP A 317 0.30 22.95 20.50
CA ASP A 317 1.34 23.95 20.26
C ASP A 317 1.82 23.92 18.81
N ALA A 318 1.99 22.73 18.23
CA ALA A 318 2.29 22.59 16.80
C ALA A 318 1.15 23.17 15.93
N LEU A 319 -0.11 22.89 16.27
CA LEU A 319 -1.28 23.46 15.60
C LEU A 319 -1.28 25.00 15.65
N ARG A 320 -1.05 25.57 16.84
CA ARG A 320 -0.94 27.03 17.03
C ARG A 320 0.19 27.64 16.24
N ALA A 321 1.35 26.98 16.22
CA ALA A 321 2.53 27.46 15.48
C ALA A 321 2.32 27.43 13.96
N THR A 322 1.49 26.51 13.45
CA THR A 322 1.10 26.46 12.04
C THR A 322 -0.17 27.28 11.73
N TRP A 323 -0.83 27.84 12.74
CA TRP A 323 -2.05 28.59 12.52
C TRP A 323 -1.73 29.93 11.84
N GLY A 324 -2.38 30.20 10.71
CA GLY A 324 -2.14 31.42 9.94
C GLY A 324 -0.92 31.35 9.01
N THR A 325 -0.24 30.20 8.89
CA THR A 325 0.75 30.00 7.81
C THR A 325 0.07 30.10 6.46
N ASP A 326 0.72 30.73 5.49
CA ASP A 326 0.18 30.86 4.14
C ASP A 326 -0.16 29.48 3.55
N ILE A 327 -1.32 29.39 2.89
CA ILE A 327 -1.75 28.20 2.18
C ILE A 327 -0.72 27.81 1.12
N GLN A 328 -0.06 28.79 0.49
CA GLN A 328 0.99 28.52 -0.49
C GLN A 328 2.20 27.82 0.15
N GLU A 329 2.63 28.22 1.34
CA GLU A 329 3.72 27.60 2.08
C GLU A 329 3.37 26.19 2.55
N SER A 330 2.12 26.01 3.02
CA SER A 330 1.60 24.69 3.40
C SER A 330 1.54 23.73 2.21
N LEU A 331 1.07 24.20 1.05
CA LEU A 331 1.07 23.45 -0.21
C LEU A 331 2.48 23.10 -0.66
N LYS A 332 3.42 24.05 -0.60
CA LYS A 332 4.83 23.81 -0.94
C LYS A 332 5.46 22.77 -0.02
N THR A 333 5.19 22.85 1.28
CA THR A 333 5.67 21.87 2.27
C THR A 333 5.07 20.48 2.02
N ALA A 334 3.77 20.41 1.76
CA ALA A 334 3.09 19.16 1.41
C ALA A 334 3.66 18.56 0.11
N ALA A 335 3.79 19.35 -0.95
CA ALA A 335 4.36 18.93 -2.22
C ALA A 335 5.80 18.43 -2.07
N ASN A 336 6.65 19.19 -1.37
CA ASN A 336 8.04 18.79 -1.13
C ASN A 336 8.14 17.50 -0.33
N LYS A 337 7.28 17.28 0.67
CA LYS A 337 7.29 16.05 1.47
C LYS A 337 6.73 14.85 0.70
N VAL A 338 5.72 15.04 -0.14
CA VAL A 338 5.22 14.00 -1.05
C VAL A 338 6.30 13.64 -2.06
N ALA A 339 6.93 14.62 -2.70
CA ALA A 339 8.03 14.39 -3.64
C ALA A 339 9.23 13.68 -2.98
N ALA A 340 9.64 14.13 -1.78
CA ALA A 340 10.72 13.51 -1.01
C ALA A 340 10.43 12.07 -0.58
N ARG A 341 9.14 11.67 -0.49
CA ARG A 341 8.75 10.28 -0.24
C ARG A 341 8.80 9.42 -1.51
N GLN A 342 8.50 10.00 -2.67
CA GLN A 342 8.63 9.28 -3.93
C GLN A 342 10.09 9.08 -4.37
N ALA A 343 11.00 9.99 -4.00
CA ALA A 343 12.41 9.91 -4.37
C ALA A 343 13.09 8.57 -3.99
N PRO A 344 13.00 8.08 -2.73
CA PRO A 344 13.52 6.77 -2.36
C PRO A 344 13.03 5.60 -3.20
N MET A 345 11.84 5.70 -3.82
CA MET A 345 11.29 4.62 -4.64
C MET A 345 12.16 4.35 -5.86
N VAL A 346 12.71 5.40 -6.45
CA VAL A 346 13.61 5.28 -7.61
C VAL A 346 15.03 4.97 -7.14
N TYR A 347 15.47 5.57 -6.04
CA TYR A 347 16.87 5.47 -5.60
C TYR A 347 17.26 4.20 -4.91
N ALA A 348 16.38 3.62 -4.10
CA ALA A 348 16.67 2.34 -3.49
C ALA A 348 16.98 1.26 -4.55
N PRO A 349 16.14 1.02 -5.57
CA PRO A 349 16.48 0.06 -6.63
C PRO A 349 17.67 0.50 -7.50
N ALA A 350 17.88 1.80 -7.70
CA ALA A 350 19.03 2.33 -8.43
C ALA A 350 20.37 2.02 -7.72
N LEU A 351 20.46 2.29 -6.42
CA LEU A 351 21.63 1.98 -5.59
C LEU A 351 21.85 0.48 -5.45
N ILE A 352 20.76 -0.27 -5.34
CA ILE A 352 20.79 -1.74 -5.34
C ILE A 352 21.43 -2.25 -6.63
N TYR A 353 20.97 -1.77 -7.77
CA TYR A 353 21.50 -2.15 -9.08
C TYR A 353 22.99 -1.78 -9.21
N ASP A 354 23.36 -0.56 -8.82
CA ASP A 354 24.73 -0.08 -8.93
C ASP A 354 25.73 -0.92 -8.13
N ARG A 355 25.36 -1.26 -6.89
CA ARG A 355 26.23 -1.94 -5.94
C ARG A 355 26.13 -3.46 -6.00
N THR A 356 25.17 -4.03 -6.74
CA THR A 356 24.92 -5.49 -6.79
C THR A 356 24.94 -5.99 -8.24
N PRO A 357 25.80 -6.94 -8.61
CA PRO A 357 26.67 -7.74 -7.75
C PRO A 357 28.07 -7.14 -7.51
N SER A 358 28.37 -5.96 -8.05
CA SER A 358 29.73 -5.39 -8.13
C SER A 358 30.43 -5.23 -6.77
N ARG A 359 29.71 -4.74 -5.76
CA ARG A 359 30.21 -4.50 -4.39
C ARG A 359 29.61 -5.47 -3.37
N TYR A 360 28.35 -5.86 -3.56
CA TYR A 360 27.63 -6.80 -2.72
C TYR A 360 27.12 -7.95 -3.58
N GLU A 361 27.36 -9.18 -3.14
CA GLU A 361 26.82 -10.36 -3.82
C GLU A 361 25.29 -10.42 -3.69
N PHE A 362 24.65 -11.13 -4.63
CA PHE A 362 23.23 -11.45 -4.53
C PHE A 362 22.96 -12.23 -3.25
N GLN A 363 21.90 -11.85 -2.53
CA GLN A 363 21.57 -12.45 -1.23
C GLN A 363 20.94 -13.85 -1.36
N GLY A 364 20.50 -14.23 -2.56
CA GLY A 364 19.75 -15.45 -2.81
C GLY A 364 18.35 -15.42 -2.18
N TYR A 365 17.73 -16.59 -2.08
CA TYR A 365 16.34 -16.76 -1.62
C TYR A 365 16.20 -17.32 -0.20
N SER A 366 17.30 -17.54 0.51
CA SER A 366 17.29 -18.12 1.86
C SER A 366 16.52 -17.28 2.86
N LYS A 367 16.50 -15.95 2.68
CA LYS A 367 15.73 -15.01 3.52
C LYS A 367 14.22 -15.23 3.47
N LEU A 368 13.69 -15.87 2.43
CA LEU A 368 12.26 -16.23 2.39
C LEU A 368 11.88 -17.20 3.52
N LEU A 369 12.83 -17.98 4.04
CA LEU A 369 12.60 -18.86 5.19
C LEU A 369 12.30 -18.07 6.48
N LEU A 370 12.73 -16.80 6.56
CA LEU A 370 12.45 -15.93 7.72
C LEU A 370 10.97 -15.55 7.84
N ILE A 371 10.20 -15.65 6.76
CA ILE A 371 8.75 -15.37 6.78
C ILE A 371 8.06 -16.24 7.83
N GLY A 372 8.40 -17.53 7.90
CA GLY A 372 7.84 -18.45 8.90
C GLY A 372 8.22 -18.08 10.33
N ALA A 373 9.47 -17.66 10.55
CA ALA A 373 9.98 -17.28 11.87
C ALA A 373 9.25 -16.08 12.47
N VAL A 374 8.69 -15.18 11.65
CA VAL A 374 7.96 -14.02 12.15
C VAL A 374 6.70 -14.41 12.90
N TYR A 375 6.01 -15.47 12.48
CA TYR A 375 4.76 -15.91 13.10
C TYR A 375 4.93 -16.67 14.41
N VAL A 376 6.14 -17.16 14.70
CA VAL A 376 6.43 -17.79 16.00
C VAL A 376 6.48 -16.70 17.07
N PRO A 377 5.58 -16.69 18.08
CA PRO A 377 5.61 -15.67 19.12
C PRO A 377 6.97 -15.65 19.83
N ARG A 378 7.47 -14.47 20.20
CA ARG A 378 8.76 -14.37 20.92
C ARG A 378 8.74 -15.02 22.29
N ALA A 379 7.57 -15.18 22.91
CA ALA A 379 7.42 -15.96 24.13
C ALA A 379 7.79 -17.43 23.92
N VAL A 380 7.56 -17.97 22.71
CA VAL A 380 7.88 -19.36 22.33
C VAL A 380 9.31 -19.45 21.80
N TRP A 381 9.76 -18.47 21.01
CA TRP A 381 11.14 -18.42 20.49
C TRP A 381 11.79 -17.05 20.78
N PRO A 382 12.35 -16.86 21.99
CA PRO A 382 12.92 -15.57 22.39
C PRO A 382 14.12 -15.15 21.52
N SER A 383 14.97 -16.11 21.15
CA SER A 383 16.17 -15.92 20.35
C SER A 383 15.92 -15.83 18.84
N LYS A 384 14.66 -15.71 18.40
CA LYS A 384 14.37 -15.64 16.96
C LYS A 384 15.01 -14.41 16.32
N PRO A 385 15.52 -14.53 15.07
CA PRO A 385 16.09 -13.40 14.35
C PRO A 385 15.14 -12.21 14.27
N VAL A 386 15.68 -11.00 14.42
CA VAL A 386 14.96 -9.74 14.16
C VAL A 386 15.16 -9.41 12.68
N LEU A 387 14.08 -9.03 11.99
CA LEU A 387 14.19 -8.48 10.63
C LEU A 387 14.65 -7.02 10.73
N THR A 388 15.95 -6.79 10.57
CA THR A 388 16.60 -5.45 10.57
C THR A 388 16.98 -4.99 9.16
N GLU A 389 16.42 -5.61 8.13
CA GLU A 389 16.82 -5.42 6.72
C GLU A 389 16.81 -3.96 6.28
N GLY A 390 15.83 -3.16 6.74
CA GLY A 390 15.78 -1.73 6.41
C GLY A 390 16.94 -0.92 7.00
N ARG A 391 17.41 -1.27 8.22
CA ARG A 391 18.58 -0.66 8.86
C ARG A 391 19.87 -1.14 8.20
N ASP A 392 19.97 -2.44 7.94
CA ASP A 392 21.11 -3.01 7.23
C ASP A 392 21.25 -2.42 5.83
N PHE A 393 20.13 -2.15 5.16
CA PHE A 393 20.09 -1.42 3.90
C PHE A 393 20.64 -0.01 4.02
N SER A 394 20.18 0.77 5.00
CA SER A 394 20.68 2.13 5.26
C SER A 394 22.19 2.16 5.48
N ILE A 395 22.73 1.20 6.25
CA ILE A 395 24.16 1.14 6.53
C ILE A 395 24.95 0.73 5.28
N ARG A 396 24.50 -0.28 4.53
CA ARG A 396 25.27 -0.84 3.40
C ARG A 396 25.12 -0.03 2.11
N TYR A 397 23.92 0.45 1.79
CA TYR A 397 23.62 1.06 0.49
C TYR A 397 23.59 2.59 0.54
N PHE A 398 23.32 3.18 1.71
CA PHE A 398 23.41 4.63 1.89
C PHE A 398 24.67 5.06 2.64
N ASP A 399 25.57 4.11 2.96
CA ASP A 399 26.80 4.32 3.74
C ASP A 399 26.53 5.09 5.05
N MET A 400 25.35 4.88 5.66
CA MET A 400 25.02 5.52 6.92
C MET A 400 25.88 4.95 8.07
N PRO A 401 26.20 5.75 9.10
CA PRO A 401 26.91 5.27 10.29
C PRO A 401 26.24 4.04 10.91
N LYS A 402 27.03 3.08 11.41
CA LYS A 402 26.52 1.82 12.02
C LYS A 402 25.60 2.03 13.23
N ASN A 403 25.76 3.17 13.91
CA ASN A 403 24.93 3.58 15.04
C ASN A 403 23.61 4.26 14.61
N THR A 404 23.31 4.34 13.31
CA THR A 404 22.02 4.86 12.85
C THR A 404 20.89 3.93 13.30
N THR A 405 19.81 4.55 13.80
CA THR A 405 18.54 3.89 14.09
C THR A 405 17.56 4.03 12.92
N THR A 406 17.93 4.78 11.88
CA THR A 406 17.09 4.99 10.71
C THR A 406 17.05 3.74 9.84
N SER A 407 15.86 3.38 9.38
CA SER A 407 15.64 2.31 8.40
C SER A 407 15.20 2.91 7.08
N SER A 408 15.77 2.41 5.98
CA SER A 408 15.41 2.78 4.62
C SER A 408 14.76 1.60 3.93
N ALA A 409 13.71 1.86 3.16
CA ALA A 409 13.00 0.80 2.46
C ALA A 409 13.67 0.50 1.11
N MET A 410 13.83 -0.79 0.79
CA MET A 410 14.46 -1.25 -0.46
C MET A 410 13.52 -1.24 -1.67
N THR A 411 12.21 -1.09 -1.43
CA THR A 411 11.10 -1.43 -2.36
C THR A 411 10.99 -2.93 -2.65
N ILE A 412 9.79 -3.37 -3.05
CA ILE A 412 9.48 -4.74 -3.45
C ILE A 412 10.40 -5.19 -4.59
N PHE A 413 10.59 -4.31 -5.57
CA PHE A 413 11.33 -4.61 -6.79
C PHE A 413 12.85 -4.56 -6.57
N GLY A 414 13.33 -3.58 -5.78
CA GLY A 414 14.72 -3.54 -5.36
C GLY A 414 15.13 -4.77 -4.55
N GLU A 415 14.28 -5.22 -3.61
CA GLU A 415 14.54 -6.47 -2.87
C GLU A 415 14.57 -7.69 -3.80
N GLY A 416 13.67 -7.76 -4.79
CA GLY A 416 13.72 -8.78 -5.84
C GLY A 416 15.05 -8.79 -6.59
N TYR A 417 15.58 -7.62 -6.95
CA TYR A 417 16.89 -7.52 -7.58
C TYR A 417 18.03 -7.99 -6.65
N LEU A 418 17.98 -7.68 -5.36
CA LEU A 418 18.96 -8.18 -4.39
C LEU A 418 18.96 -9.70 -4.26
N MET A 419 17.81 -10.35 -4.44
CA MET A 419 17.71 -11.81 -4.34
C MET A 419 18.34 -12.53 -5.54
N GLY A 420 18.21 -11.98 -6.76
CA GLY A 420 18.64 -12.68 -7.97
C GLY A 420 18.66 -11.84 -9.25
N GLY A 421 18.98 -10.55 -9.15
CA GLY A 421 19.01 -9.60 -10.26
C GLY A 421 17.64 -9.43 -10.93
N TRP A 422 17.64 -9.18 -12.24
CA TRP A 422 16.41 -9.00 -13.03
C TRP A 422 15.46 -10.21 -12.96
N TRP A 423 15.99 -11.42 -12.80
CA TRP A 423 15.17 -12.61 -12.59
C TRP A 423 14.42 -12.55 -11.26
N GLY A 424 15.08 -12.12 -10.19
CA GLY A 424 14.44 -11.93 -8.90
C GLY A 424 13.35 -10.85 -8.93
N VAL A 425 13.55 -9.74 -9.68
CA VAL A 425 12.49 -8.74 -9.94
C VAL A 425 11.28 -9.41 -10.61
N GLY A 426 11.51 -10.22 -11.63
CA GLY A 426 10.46 -10.95 -12.35
C GLY A 426 9.69 -11.92 -11.44
N VAL A 427 10.41 -12.74 -10.66
CA VAL A 427 9.82 -13.72 -9.74
C VAL A 427 8.98 -13.03 -8.66
N VAL A 428 9.52 -12.00 -7.99
CA VAL A 428 8.77 -11.27 -6.96
C VAL A 428 7.53 -10.62 -7.56
N SER A 429 7.66 -9.97 -8.72
CA SER A 429 6.54 -9.32 -9.40
C SER A 429 5.44 -10.32 -9.78
N PHE A 430 5.83 -11.50 -10.28
CA PHE A 430 4.89 -12.57 -10.57
C PHE A 430 4.17 -13.05 -9.31
N LEU A 431 4.90 -13.33 -8.23
CA LEU A 431 4.32 -13.80 -6.97
C LEU A 431 3.37 -12.79 -6.35
N VAL A 432 3.73 -11.50 -6.36
CA VAL A 432 2.87 -10.42 -5.87
C VAL A 432 1.61 -10.31 -6.73
N GLY A 433 1.75 -10.30 -8.07
CA GLY A 433 0.59 -10.26 -8.98
C GLY A 433 -0.35 -11.45 -8.79
N ALA A 434 0.21 -12.66 -8.66
CA ALA A 434 -0.56 -13.88 -8.43
C ALA A 434 -1.25 -13.86 -7.06
N GLY A 435 -0.54 -13.43 -6.01
CA GLY A 435 -1.09 -13.26 -4.66
C GLY A 435 -2.26 -12.29 -4.63
N LEU A 436 -2.12 -11.13 -5.28
CA LEU A 436 -3.21 -10.15 -5.41
C LEU A 436 -4.40 -10.72 -6.18
N ALA A 437 -4.17 -11.50 -7.24
CA ALA A 437 -5.26 -12.14 -7.99
C ALA A 437 -6.00 -13.17 -7.13
N ILE A 438 -5.27 -13.98 -6.36
CA ILE A 438 -5.85 -14.97 -5.44
C ILE A 438 -6.66 -14.25 -4.36
N LEU A 439 -6.08 -13.25 -3.70
CA LEU A 439 -6.76 -12.46 -2.67
C LEU A 439 -8.03 -11.83 -3.22
N TYR A 440 -7.95 -11.18 -4.38
CA TYR A 440 -9.10 -10.58 -5.03
C TYR A 440 -10.20 -11.63 -5.30
N ASN A 441 -9.86 -12.73 -5.98
CA ASN A 441 -10.84 -13.76 -6.34
C ASN A 441 -11.50 -14.43 -5.14
N ARG A 442 -10.79 -14.53 -4.00
CA ARG A 442 -11.29 -15.13 -2.76
C ARG A 442 -12.09 -14.14 -1.92
N LEU A 443 -11.69 -12.88 -1.88
CA LEU A 443 -12.26 -11.87 -0.98
C LEU A 443 -13.36 -11.03 -1.63
N ILE A 444 -13.51 -11.01 -2.96
CA ILE A 444 -14.52 -10.18 -3.63
C ILE A 444 -15.98 -10.62 -3.36
N SER A 445 -16.21 -11.76 -2.70
CA SER A 445 -17.56 -12.25 -2.40
C SER A 445 -18.08 -11.82 -1.02
N GLY A 446 -19.28 -11.21 -1.00
CA GLY A 446 -20.02 -10.96 0.24
C GLY A 446 -19.28 -10.06 1.23
N ALA A 447 -19.29 -10.44 2.50
CA ALA A 447 -18.65 -9.67 3.57
C ALA A 447 -17.11 -9.62 3.45
N SER A 448 -16.50 -10.56 2.74
CA SER A 448 -15.04 -10.63 2.59
C SER A 448 -14.46 -9.45 1.80
N VAL A 449 -15.28 -8.68 1.05
CA VAL A 449 -14.78 -7.49 0.34
C VAL A 449 -14.24 -6.46 1.32
N ILE A 450 -14.78 -6.44 2.54
CA ILE A 450 -14.36 -5.52 3.61
C ILE A 450 -12.91 -5.82 4.00
N ILE A 451 -12.54 -7.10 4.04
CA ILE A 451 -11.16 -7.54 4.27
C ILE A 451 -10.27 -7.04 3.14
N LEU A 452 -10.68 -7.23 1.88
CA LEU A 452 -9.92 -6.74 0.72
C LEU A 452 -9.71 -5.21 0.78
N LEU A 453 -10.76 -4.47 1.11
CA LEU A 453 -10.72 -3.01 1.24
C LEU A 453 -9.81 -2.56 2.40
N ALA A 454 -9.80 -3.29 3.50
CA ALA A 454 -8.92 -3.02 4.64
C ALA A 454 -7.45 -3.37 4.38
N LEU A 455 -7.16 -4.26 3.43
CA LEU A 455 -5.80 -4.59 3.00
C LEU A 455 -5.21 -3.57 2.01
N ILE A 456 -6.01 -2.65 1.47
CA ILE A 456 -5.58 -1.67 0.46
C ILE A 456 -4.34 -0.87 0.89
N PRO A 457 -4.26 -0.27 2.10
CA PRO A 457 -3.06 0.42 2.57
C PRO A 457 -1.78 -0.40 2.43
N THR A 458 -1.85 -1.67 2.81
CA THR A 458 -0.71 -2.58 2.83
C THR A 458 -0.30 -2.99 1.42
N ILE A 459 -1.29 -3.23 0.56
CA ILE A 459 -1.06 -3.56 -0.86
C ILE A 459 -0.46 -2.36 -1.61
N LEU A 460 -0.90 -1.15 -1.29
CA LEU A 460 -0.42 0.08 -1.92
C LEU A 460 0.90 0.60 -1.34
N ASN A 461 1.39 0.01 -0.25
CA ASN A 461 2.67 0.37 0.34
C ASN A 461 3.84 -0.23 -0.47
N ILE A 462 3.99 0.23 -1.72
CA ILE A 462 5.03 -0.21 -2.66
C ILE A 462 6.43 0.15 -2.15
N GLU A 463 6.52 1.10 -1.22
CA GLU A 463 7.77 1.43 -0.52
C GLU A 463 8.30 0.24 0.28
N SER A 464 7.42 -0.65 0.74
CA SER A 464 7.79 -1.78 1.58
C SER A 464 8.70 -2.79 0.87
N GLN A 465 9.46 -3.53 1.64
CA GLN A 465 10.15 -4.75 1.19
C GLN A 465 9.10 -5.81 0.85
N ALA A 466 9.35 -6.63 -0.15
CA ALA A 466 8.50 -7.75 -0.54
C ALA A 466 8.23 -8.70 0.64
N ILE A 467 9.26 -9.05 1.42
CA ILE A 467 9.13 -9.93 2.59
C ILE A 467 8.23 -9.28 3.65
N LEU A 468 8.49 -8.02 4.01
CA LEU A 468 7.69 -7.29 5.01
C LEU A 468 6.25 -7.06 4.56
N MET A 469 6.03 -6.76 3.28
CA MET A 469 4.69 -6.64 2.71
C MET A 469 3.93 -7.96 2.86
N LEU A 470 4.55 -9.10 2.53
CA LEU A 470 3.91 -10.41 2.66
C LEU A 470 3.57 -10.72 4.12
N ILE A 471 4.51 -10.47 5.03
CA ILE A 471 4.33 -10.66 6.47
C ILE A 471 3.14 -9.85 6.98
N SER A 472 3.14 -8.56 6.67
CA SER A 472 2.10 -7.61 7.06
C SER A 472 0.73 -8.01 6.49
N THR A 473 0.68 -8.39 5.21
CA THR A 473 -0.55 -8.82 4.54
C THR A 473 -1.16 -10.04 5.22
N ILE A 474 -0.36 -11.07 5.50
CA ILE A 474 -0.83 -12.28 6.17
C ILE A 474 -1.29 -11.97 7.60
N ASN A 475 -0.53 -11.17 8.36
CA ASN A 475 -0.90 -10.79 9.72
C ASN A 475 -2.25 -10.06 9.75
N GLN A 476 -2.44 -9.09 8.84
CA GLN A 476 -3.71 -8.38 8.70
C GLN A 476 -4.86 -9.31 8.30
N ILE A 477 -4.64 -10.24 7.36
CA ILE A 477 -5.66 -11.24 6.99
C ILE A 477 -6.08 -12.06 8.21
N ILE A 478 -5.13 -12.52 9.04
CA ILE A 478 -5.42 -13.29 10.25
C ILE A 478 -6.28 -12.45 11.21
N VAL A 479 -5.85 -11.22 11.51
CA VAL A 479 -6.62 -10.30 12.37
C VAL A 479 -8.03 -10.08 11.81
N PHE A 480 -8.16 -9.81 10.52
CA PHE A 480 -9.45 -9.53 9.90
C PHE A 480 -10.37 -10.75 9.91
N VAL A 481 -9.85 -11.94 9.63
CA VAL A 481 -10.62 -13.19 9.67
C VAL A 481 -11.10 -13.51 11.09
N ILE A 482 -10.30 -13.24 12.12
CA ILE A 482 -10.68 -13.45 13.53
C ILE A 482 -11.79 -12.48 13.95
N PHE A 483 -11.67 -11.19 13.62
CA PHE A 483 -12.60 -10.17 14.10
C PHE A 483 -13.85 -9.99 13.23
N MET A 484 -13.84 -10.42 11.97
CA MET A 484 -14.99 -10.23 11.08
C MET A 484 -16.27 -10.94 11.56
N PRO A 485 -16.25 -12.21 12.02
CA PRO A 485 -17.43 -12.88 12.59
C PRO A 485 -17.97 -12.20 13.86
N ILE A 486 -17.11 -11.51 14.61
CA ILE A 486 -17.51 -10.75 15.81
C ILE A 486 -18.33 -9.53 15.38
N LEU A 487 -17.89 -8.84 14.33
CA LEU A 487 -18.46 -7.59 13.84
C LEU A 487 -19.70 -7.79 12.94
N ILE A 488 -19.76 -8.88 12.19
CA ILE A 488 -20.79 -9.11 11.16
C ILE A 488 -21.66 -10.31 11.53
N ARG A 489 -22.99 -10.10 11.62
CA ARG A 489 -23.96 -11.18 11.81
C ARG A 489 -24.42 -11.71 10.46
N ASN A 490 -24.25 -13.02 10.22
CA ASN A 490 -24.77 -13.69 9.03
C ASN A 490 -26.25 -14.06 9.20
N ARG A 491 -27.12 -13.57 8.31
CA ARG A 491 -28.58 -13.80 8.35
C ARG A 491 -28.97 -15.28 8.19
N LYS A 492 -28.17 -16.09 7.48
CA LYS A 492 -28.48 -17.52 7.24
C LYS A 492 -28.50 -18.38 8.50
N GLN A 493 -27.86 -17.94 9.58
CA GLN A 493 -27.83 -18.69 10.84
C GLN A 493 -29.22 -18.70 11.52
N ASN A 494 -29.96 -17.59 11.43
CA ASN A 494 -31.32 -17.50 11.98
C ASN A 494 -32.35 -18.37 11.25
N GLN A 495 -32.17 -18.69 9.96
CA GLN A 495 -33.11 -19.59 9.27
C GLN A 495 -32.94 -21.06 9.71
N PHE A 496 -31.77 -21.44 10.22
CA PHE A 496 -31.58 -22.74 10.84
C PHE A 496 -32.02 -22.74 12.32
N ASP A 497 -31.81 -21.64 13.04
CA ASP A 497 -32.23 -21.52 14.45
C ASP A 497 -33.76 -21.38 14.59
N GLU A 498 -34.44 -20.70 13.65
CA GLU A 498 -35.91 -20.61 13.60
C GLU A 498 -36.56 -21.83 12.90
N GLY A 499 -35.77 -22.62 12.18
CA GLY A 499 -36.17 -23.87 11.53
C GLY A 499 -35.95 -25.13 12.38
N GLY A 500 -35.54 -24.97 13.64
CA GLY A 500 -35.45 -26.04 14.62
C GLY A 500 -36.81 -26.67 14.91
N LEU A 501 -37.17 -27.67 14.10
CA LEU A 501 -37.85 -28.90 14.48
C LEU A 501 -38.77 -28.77 15.71
N SER A 502 -40.01 -28.34 15.46
CA SER A 502 -41.11 -28.86 16.25
C SER A 502 -41.24 -30.37 15.96
N LEU A 503 -40.53 -31.21 16.72
CA LEU A 503 -40.86 -32.62 16.90
C LEU A 503 -42.15 -32.74 17.72
N ARG A 504 -43.24 -32.13 17.24
CA ARG A 504 -44.60 -32.30 17.73
C ARG A 504 -45.44 -32.76 16.55
N GLY A 505 -45.57 -34.07 16.38
CA GLY A 505 -46.53 -34.63 15.44
C GLY A 505 -46.13 -35.88 14.67
N VAL A 506 -45.34 -36.79 15.24
CA VAL A 506 -45.38 -38.23 14.87
C VAL A 506 -44.98 -39.05 16.11
N VAL A 507 -45.92 -39.25 17.03
CA VAL A 507 -46.10 -40.48 17.83
C VAL A 507 -47.59 -40.66 17.98
#